data_AF-A0A2S3XUJ3-F1
#
_entry.id   AF-A0A2S3XUJ3-F1
#
_cell.length_a   1.000
_cell.length_b   1.000
_cell.length_c   1.000
_cell.angle_alpha   90.00
_cell.angle_beta   90.00
_cell.angle_gamma   90.00
#
_symmetry.space_group_name_H-M   'P 1'
#
loop_
_entity.id
_entity.type
_entity.pdbx_description
1 polymer ?
#
loop_
_entity_poly.entity_id
_entity_poly.type
_entity_poly.pdbx_seq_one_letter_code
_entity_poly.pdbx_strand_id
1 'polypeptide(L)'
;MERAQVVGIWKADDGGRIEFTADGRFAMSGIHREAETFSFSDPPPAGERLTGAGTWELEHQRFIELSYEKGGSFSDTETGSMGIAETGKDPVLYFSTDSDKEYGYEVRKVS
;
A
#
# COMPACT_ATOMS: atom_id res chain seq x y z
N MET A 1 4.37 -11.97 9.82
CA MET A 1 2.91 -11.68 9.79
C MET A 1 2.26 -12.70 8.89
N GLU A 2 1.05 -13.16 9.20
CA GLU A 2 0.29 -14.08 8.35
C GLU A 2 -0.67 -13.33 7.41
N ARG A 3 -1.07 -13.94 6.29
CA ARG A 3 -2.03 -13.35 5.33
C ARG A 3 -3.32 -12.88 6.00
N ALA A 4 -3.86 -13.68 6.92
CA ALA A 4 -5.05 -13.32 7.70
C ALA A 4 -4.85 -12.09 8.59
N GLN A 5 -3.62 -11.81 9.02
CA GLN A 5 -3.31 -10.61 9.80
C GLN A 5 -3.20 -9.36 8.91
N VAL A 6 -2.91 -9.50 7.61
CA VAL A 6 -2.92 -8.40 6.64
C VAL A 6 -4.34 -7.96 6.30
N VAL A 7 -5.26 -8.91 6.14
CA VAL A 7 -6.68 -8.64 5.83
C VAL A 7 -7.30 -7.69 6.85
N GLY A 8 -7.94 -6.63 6.37
CA GLY A 8 -8.58 -5.61 7.20
C GLY A 8 -8.35 -4.20 6.67
N ILE A 9 -8.79 -3.22 7.44
CA ILE A 9 -8.65 -1.80 7.12
C ILE A 9 -7.46 -1.24 7.88
N TRP A 10 -6.64 -0.47 7.16
CA TRP A 10 -5.46 0.21 7.67
C TRP A 10 -5.57 1.69 7.40
N LYS A 11 -5.12 2.51 8.36
CA LYS A 11 -5.18 3.97 8.28
C LYS A 11 -3.88 4.62 8.71
N ALA A 12 -3.50 5.67 8.01
CA ALA A 12 -2.49 6.63 8.43
C ALA A 12 -3.13 7.73 9.27
N ASP A 13 -2.32 8.41 10.08
CA ASP A 13 -2.77 9.48 11.00
C ASP A 13 -3.34 10.70 10.26
N ASP A 14 -2.91 10.93 9.02
CA ASP A 14 -3.33 12.04 8.17
C ASP A 14 -4.53 11.70 7.27
N GLY A 15 -5.15 10.53 7.47
CA GLY A 15 -6.39 10.13 6.80
C GLY A 15 -6.22 9.21 5.59
N GLY A 16 -4.99 8.85 5.21
CA GLY A 16 -4.78 7.80 4.21
C GLY A 16 -5.33 6.46 4.68
N ARG A 17 -5.84 5.68 3.73
CA ARG A 17 -6.51 4.42 4.00
C ARG A 17 -6.16 3.39 2.95
N ILE A 18 -5.93 2.17 3.38
CA ILE A 18 -5.88 0.98 2.52
C ILE A 18 -6.69 -0.16 3.16
N GLU A 19 -7.40 -0.92 2.35
CA GLU A 19 -8.15 -2.10 2.77
C GLU A 19 -7.69 -3.30 1.98
N PHE A 20 -7.35 -4.38 2.68
CA PHE A 20 -6.98 -5.67 2.11
C PHE A 20 -8.09 -6.68 2.39
N THR A 21 -8.60 -7.33 1.35
CA THR A 21 -9.63 -8.35 1.46
C THR A 21 -9.04 -9.75 1.34
N ALA A 22 -9.72 -10.74 1.91
CA ALA A 22 -9.23 -12.13 1.97
C ALA A 22 -9.14 -12.83 0.60
N ASP A 23 -9.83 -12.31 -0.42
CA ASP A 23 -9.77 -12.78 -1.80
C ASP A 23 -8.57 -12.21 -2.59
N GLY A 24 -7.69 -11.44 -1.93
CA GLY A 24 -6.48 -10.89 -2.56
C GLY A 24 -6.69 -9.56 -3.27
N ARG A 25 -7.81 -8.87 -3.03
CA ARG A 25 -8.05 -7.51 -3.55
C ARG A 25 -7.64 -6.44 -2.54
N PHE A 26 -7.30 -5.26 -3.03
CA PHE A 26 -7.14 -4.08 -2.18
C PHE A 26 -7.78 -2.84 -2.80
N ALA A 27 -8.09 -1.87 -1.94
CA ALA A 27 -8.49 -0.53 -2.33
C ALA A 27 -7.82 0.50 -1.41
N MET A 28 -7.33 1.60 -1.98
CA MET A 28 -6.66 2.66 -1.25
C MET A 28 -7.16 4.05 -1.65
N SER A 29 -7.07 4.97 -0.70
CA SER A 29 -7.48 6.36 -0.87
C SER A 29 -6.72 7.27 0.07
N GLY A 30 -6.37 8.47 -0.39
CA GLY A 30 -5.77 9.49 0.47
C GLY A 30 -4.31 9.23 0.80
N ILE A 31 -3.63 8.29 0.12
CA ILE A 31 -2.20 8.05 0.31
C ILE A 31 -1.43 9.23 -0.30
N HIS A 32 -0.42 9.77 0.38
CA HIS A 32 0.39 10.83 -0.21
C HIS A 32 1.06 10.35 -1.49
N ARG A 33 1.03 11.15 -2.56
CA ARG A 33 1.72 10.82 -3.81
C ARG A 33 3.20 10.52 -3.60
N GLU A 34 3.84 11.26 -2.70
CA GLU A 34 5.26 11.12 -2.36
C GLU A 34 5.58 9.84 -1.59
N ALA A 35 4.57 9.10 -1.12
CA ALA A 35 4.73 7.82 -0.44
C ALA A 35 4.98 6.66 -1.41
N GLU A 36 4.84 6.88 -2.73
CA GLU A 36 5.06 5.85 -3.74
C GLU A 36 6.05 6.36 -4.81
N THR A 37 6.91 5.45 -5.26
CA THR A 37 7.80 5.68 -6.40
C THR A 37 7.21 4.99 -7.63
N PHE A 38 6.92 5.76 -8.68
CA PHE A 38 6.33 5.26 -9.92
C PHE A 38 7.42 5.02 -10.95
N SER A 39 7.54 3.79 -11.44
CA SER A 39 8.57 3.41 -12.42
C SER A 39 8.00 3.28 -13.84
N PHE A 40 6.69 3.04 -13.98
CA PHE A 40 6.03 2.75 -15.27
C PHE A 40 4.95 3.78 -15.65
N SER A 41 4.39 4.51 -14.69
CA SER A 41 3.41 5.57 -14.95
C SER A 41 4.09 6.86 -15.46
N ASP A 42 3.94 7.16 -16.74
CA ASP A 42 4.40 8.40 -17.39
C ASP A 42 3.25 9.09 -18.17
N PRO A 43 2.77 10.27 -17.75
CA PRO A 43 3.23 11.03 -16.59
C PRO A 43 2.75 10.38 -15.28
N PRO A 44 3.54 10.47 -14.19
CA PRO A 44 3.15 9.90 -12.91
C PRO A 44 1.84 10.53 -12.38
N PRO A 45 1.04 9.78 -11.60
CA PRO A 45 -0.30 10.17 -11.19
C PRO A 45 -0.45 11.62 -10.75
N ALA A 46 -1.35 12.38 -11.36
CA ALA A 46 -1.58 13.78 -10.98
C ALA A 46 -2.30 13.91 -9.62
N GLY A 47 -2.05 15.01 -8.91
CA GLY A 47 -2.63 15.29 -7.59
C GLY A 47 -1.70 15.00 -6.40
N GLU A 48 -2.10 15.44 -5.21
CA GLU A 48 -1.33 15.27 -3.96
C GLU A 48 -1.62 13.94 -3.26
N ARG A 49 -2.79 13.36 -3.53
CA ARG A 49 -3.32 12.17 -2.86
C ARG A 49 -3.72 11.11 -3.89
N LEU A 50 -3.24 9.89 -3.68
CA LEU A 50 -3.50 8.74 -4.53
C LEU A 50 -4.80 8.05 -4.14
N THR A 51 -5.45 7.52 -5.17
CA THR A 51 -6.57 6.58 -5.07
C THR A 51 -6.31 5.44 -6.04
N GLY A 52 -6.56 4.22 -5.61
CA GLY A 52 -6.24 3.05 -6.44
C GLY A 52 -6.88 1.78 -5.89
N ALA A 53 -6.90 0.75 -6.72
CA ALA A 53 -7.34 -0.58 -6.36
C ALA A 53 -6.52 -1.60 -7.16
N GLY A 54 -6.55 -2.85 -6.72
CA GLY A 54 -5.77 -3.88 -7.37
C GLY A 54 -5.74 -5.19 -6.61
N THR A 55 -4.68 -5.97 -6.84
CA THR A 55 -4.43 -7.22 -6.13
C THR A 55 -3.23 -7.10 -5.21
N TRP A 56 -3.20 -7.91 -4.16
CA TRP A 56 -2.09 -7.96 -3.23
C TRP A 56 -1.68 -9.40 -2.92
N GLU A 57 -0.39 -9.58 -2.69
CA GLU A 57 0.18 -10.85 -2.22
C GLU A 57 1.17 -10.62 -1.08
N LEU A 58 1.25 -11.58 -0.16
CA LEU A 58 2.20 -11.53 0.95
C LEU A 58 3.45 -12.32 0.57
N GLU A 59 4.52 -11.62 0.25
CA GLU A 59 5.77 -12.21 -0.23
C GLU A 59 6.71 -12.55 0.92
N HIS A 60 7.00 -13.85 1.06
CA HIS A 60 7.94 -14.42 2.04
C HIS A 60 7.77 -13.91 3.49
N GLN A 61 6.55 -13.49 3.87
CA GLN A 61 6.25 -12.84 5.16
C GLN A 61 7.08 -11.58 5.45
N ARG A 62 7.67 -10.95 4.43
CA ARG A 62 8.56 -9.78 4.56
C ARG A 62 7.92 -8.49 4.07
N PHE A 63 7.22 -8.55 2.94
CA PHE A 63 6.55 -7.39 2.35
C PHE A 63 5.24 -7.83 1.67
N ILE A 64 4.39 -6.87 1.40
CA ILE A 64 3.15 -7.04 0.64
C ILE A 64 3.38 -6.44 -0.73
N GLU A 65 3.30 -7.24 -1.78
CA GLU A 65 3.34 -6.76 -3.16
C GLU A 65 1.95 -6.25 -3.55
N LEU A 66 1.91 -5.10 -4.22
CA LEU A 66 0.69 -4.47 -4.72
C LEU A 66 0.76 -4.40 -6.24
N SER A 67 -0.24 -4.95 -6.91
CA SER A 67 -0.43 -4.78 -8.36
C SER A 67 -1.61 -3.86 -8.59
N TYR A 68 -1.33 -2.61 -8.97
CA TYR A 68 -2.34 -1.58 -9.20
C TYR A 68 -3.03 -1.82 -10.54
N GLU A 69 -4.37 -1.76 -10.53
CA GLU A 69 -5.17 -1.74 -11.74
C GLU A 69 -5.24 -0.32 -12.31
N LYS A 70 -5.46 -0.24 -13.62
CA LYS A 70 -5.78 1.03 -14.28
C LYS A 70 -7.06 1.61 -13.68
N GLY A 71 -6.99 2.84 -13.18
CA GLY A 71 -8.10 3.53 -12.55
C GLY A 71 -7.68 4.37 -11.35
N GLY A 72 -8.58 5.28 -10.93
CA GLY A 72 -8.26 6.26 -9.89
C GLY A 72 -7.12 7.17 -10.35
N SER A 73 -5.99 7.06 -9.65
CA SER A 73 -4.77 7.83 -9.92
C SER A 73 -3.87 7.20 -10.99
N PHE A 74 -4.05 5.91 -11.33
CA PHE A 74 -3.14 5.16 -12.20
C PHE A 74 -3.64 5.11 -13.65
N SER A 75 -2.81 5.55 -14.61
CA SER A 75 -3.13 5.53 -16.04
C SER A 75 -2.99 4.15 -16.68
N ASP A 76 -2.15 3.31 -16.09
CA ASP A 76 -1.81 1.95 -16.52
C ASP A 76 -1.60 1.06 -15.29
N THR A 77 -1.31 -0.22 -15.50
CA THR A 77 -0.97 -1.13 -14.41
C THR A 77 0.43 -0.83 -13.87
N GLU A 78 0.56 -0.76 -12.55
CA GLU A 78 1.82 -0.50 -11.84
C GLU A 78 2.04 -1.60 -10.79
N THR A 79 3.28 -1.75 -10.32
CA THR A 79 3.58 -2.55 -9.13
C THR A 79 4.22 -1.69 -8.05
N GLY A 80 3.93 -2.02 -6.79
CA GLY A 80 4.50 -1.37 -5.62
C GLY A 80 4.61 -2.38 -4.49
N SER A 81 5.14 -1.91 -3.36
CA SER A 81 5.27 -2.78 -2.18
C SER A 81 5.08 -2.02 -0.88
N MET A 82 4.55 -2.73 0.11
CA MET A 82 4.49 -2.28 1.48
C MET A 82 5.36 -3.16 2.37
N GLY A 83 6.22 -2.53 3.17
CA GLY A 83 6.99 -3.20 4.19
C GLY A 83 6.16 -3.45 5.46
N ILE A 84 6.62 -4.40 6.26
CA ILE A 84 6.07 -4.70 7.59
C ILE A 84 7.01 -4.10 8.63
N ALA A 85 6.56 -3.05 9.31
CA ALA A 85 7.31 -2.38 10.36
C ALA A 85 7.19 -3.12 11.69
N GLU A 86 5.95 -3.40 12.09
CA GLU A 86 5.63 -4.04 13.36
C GLU A 86 4.66 -5.20 13.14
N THR A 87 4.79 -6.23 13.97
CA THR A 87 3.89 -7.39 13.96
C THR A 87 3.34 -7.64 15.36
N GLY A 88 2.26 -8.44 15.45
CA GLY A 88 1.66 -8.80 16.73
C GLY A 88 0.31 -8.12 16.94
N LYS A 89 0.11 -7.53 18.12
CA LYS A 89 -1.18 -6.97 18.54
C LYS A 89 -1.52 -5.67 17.81
N ASP A 90 -0.52 -4.83 17.59
CA ASP A 90 -0.66 -3.50 17.00
C ASP A 90 0.23 -3.41 15.75
N PRO A 91 -0.08 -4.16 14.68
CA PRO A 91 0.79 -4.23 13.52
C PRO A 91 0.83 -2.91 12.74
N VAL A 92 1.97 -2.66 12.10
CA VAL A 92 2.23 -1.46 11.30
C VAL A 92 2.77 -1.88 9.94
N LEU A 93 2.19 -1.33 8.87
CA LEU A 93 2.70 -1.43 7.51
C LEU A 93 3.18 -0.06 7.06
N TYR A 94 4.08 -0.02 6.09
CA TYR A 94 4.51 1.24 5.49
C TYR A 94 4.71 1.09 3.98
N PHE A 95 4.48 2.16 3.22
CA PHE A 95 4.86 2.19 1.80
C PHE A 95 6.38 2.31 1.67
N SER A 96 6.98 1.39 0.92
CA SER A 96 8.42 1.42 0.64
C SER A 96 8.65 2.28 -0.60
N THR A 97 9.21 3.48 -0.42
CA THR A 97 9.59 4.37 -1.53
C THR A 97 10.92 3.97 -2.17
N ASP A 98 11.73 3.17 -1.47
CA ASP A 98 13.05 2.67 -1.87
C ASP A 98 13.27 1.32 -1.14
N SER A 99 13.94 0.35 -1.78
CA SER A 99 14.33 -0.91 -1.11
C SER A 99 15.50 -0.74 -0.15
N ASP A 100 16.25 0.36 -0.28
CA ASP A 100 17.50 0.63 0.45
C ASP A 100 17.38 1.74 1.52
N LYS A 101 16.23 2.42 1.67
CA LYS A 101 16.03 3.52 2.64
C LYS A 101 14.81 3.38 3.55
N GLU A 102 14.96 3.96 4.73
CA GLU A 102 14.03 3.99 5.88
C GLU A 102 12.63 4.50 5.52
N TYR A 103 11.63 3.68 5.88
CA TYR A 103 10.33 4.08 6.46
C TYR A 103 9.69 5.35 5.86
N GLY A 104 8.82 5.17 4.87
CA GLY A 104 8.09 6.26 4.20
C GLY A 104 6.78 6.65 4.92
N TYR A 105 5.68 5.95 4.59
CA TYR A 105 4.32 6.32 5.03
C TYR A 105 3.63 5.17 5.74
N GLU A 106 3.41 5.31 7.05
CA GLU A 106 2.86 4.25 7.90
C GLU A 106 1.33 4.20 7.89
N VAL A 107 0.81 2.98 7.95
CA VAL A 107 -0.60 2.71 8.22
C VAL A 107 -0.73 1.68 9.34
N ARG A 108 -1.72 1.89 10.20
CA ARG A 108 -2.03 1.05 11.36
C ARG A 108 -3.36 0.35 11.17
N LYS A 109 -3.47 -0.88 11.65
CA LYS A 109 -4.71 -1.66 11.53
C LYS A 109 -5.80 -1.09 12.43
N VAL A 110 -7.00 -0.91 11.89
CA VAL A 110 -8.16 -0.37 12.64
C VAL A 110 -9.33 -1.36 12.76
N SER A 111 -9.36 -2.41 11.93
CA SER A 111 -10.34 -3.50 11.99
C SER A 111 -9.85 -4.71 11.22
#